data_AF-A0A3B6RMC5-F1
#
_entry.id   AF-A0A3B6RMC5-F1
#
_cell.length_a   1.000
_cell.length_b   1.000
_cell.length_c   1.000
_cell.angle_alpha   90.00
_cell.angle_beta   90.00
_cell.angle_gamma   90.00
#
_symmetry.space_group_name_H-M   'P 1'
#
loop_
_entity.id
_entity.type
_entity.pdbx_description
1 polymer ?
#
loop_
_entity_poly.entity_id
_entity_poly.type
_entity_poly.pdbx_seq_one_letter_code
_entity_poly.pdbx_strand_id
1 'polypeptide(L)'
;MTNGYLFREYIGAQFTGVRFSDVPVNTGVSLHFILAFAIDYLASQQSKPTPTNGVFKPFWDTGNLTPAAMAATKAAHPNLSIMVSIGGDTVQNTGVNATYAPTSVDSWVANAVSSLSAMINQYGLDGVDVDYEHFGTDVDTFVEGIGRLLTQLKARFPNIRTSIAPYELPVNQKYYQALWRKYSGVIDYVNFQFYGYGANTVVQYYVQFYDEQARNYPGSGGTKLLASFKTGNVTGLLSPDQGISGAKELQRQGKLPGIFIFSADSSKMSPYLFKYETQAQQLVANH
;
A
#
# COMPACT_ATOMS: atom_id res chain seq x y z
N MET A 1 14.63 -3.06 20.22
CA MET A 1 14.29 -1.76 19.62
C MET A 1 14.31 -1.97 18.12
N THR A 2 13.21 -1.74 17.41
CA THR A 2 13.18 -1.78 15.93
C THR A 2 13.86 -0.51 15.42
N ASN A 3 14.82 -0.64 14.49
CA ASN A 3 15.75 0.44 14.10
C ASN A 3 15.11 1.58 13.27
N GLY A 4 13.80 1.79 13.33
CA GLY A 4 13.11 2.83 12.54
C GLY A 4 13.02 2.57 11.03
N TYR A 5 13.72 1.55 10.51
CA TYR A 5 13.72 1.17 9.10
C TYR A 5 12.57 0.21 8.74
N LEU A 6 11.88 0.51 7.64
CA LEU A 6 10.58 -0.07 7.30
C LEU A 6 10.64 -0.97 6.06
N PHE A 7 10.07 -2.18 6.16
CA PHE A 7 9.76 -3.03 5.01
C PHE A 7 8.24 -3.26 4.94
N ARG A 8 7.63 -3.15 3.76
CA ARG A 8 6.21 -3.43 3.57
C ARG A 8 5.95 -4.36 2.39
N GLU A 9 4.92 -5.19 2.50
CA GLU A 9 4.61 -6.21 1.50
C GLU A 9 3.10 -6.23 1.23
N TYR A 10 2.68 -5.92 -0.01
CA TYR A 10 1.29 -6.14 -0.41
C TYR A 10 1.01 -7.64 -0.57
N ILE A 11 -0.15 -8.11 -0.14
CA ILE A 11 -0.49 -9.54 -0.13
C ILE A 11 -2.01 -9.79 -0.24
N GLY A 12 -2.39 -10.78 -1.04
CA GLY A 12 -3.72 -11.40 -1.04
C GLY A 12 -4.65 -11.05 -2.20
N ALA A 13 -4.27 -10.15 -3.10
CA ALA A 13 -5.17 -9.66 -4.16
C ALA A 13 -5.40 -10.69 -5.28
N GLN A 14 -4.46 -11.60 -5.49
CA GLN A 14 -4.43 -12.45 -6.69
C GLN A 14 -4.89 -13.89 -6.42
N PHE A 15 -5.29 -14.21 -5.18
CA PHE A 15 -5.80 -15.54 -4.78
C PHE A 15 -4.85 -16.69 -5.15
N THR A 16 -3.55 -16.45 -5.05
CA THR A 16 -2.48 -17.43 -5.36
C THR A 16 -2.25 -18.46 -4.25
N GLY A 17 -3.01 -18.37 -3.16
CA GLY A 17 -2.80 -19.17 -1.96
C GLY A 17 -1.53 -18.81 -1.20
N VAL A 18 -0.97 -17.61 -1.41
CA VAL A 18 0.14 -17.09 -0.60
C VAL A 18 -0.28 -16.91 0.86
N ARG A 19 0.61 -17.25 1.78
CA ARG A 19 0.41 -17.12 3.24
C ARG A 19 1.47 -16.21 3.82
N PHE A 20 1.19 -15.61 4.98
CA PHE A 20 2.20 -14.83 5.70
C PHE A 20 3.49 -15.61 5.98
N SER A 21 3.39 -16.92 6.23
CA SER A 21 4.51 -17.82 6.47
C SER A 21 5.41 -18.06 5.25
N ASP A 22 4.93 -17.74 4.04
CA ASP A 22 5.71 -17.90 2.82
C ASP A 22 6.73 -16.77 2.65
N VAL A 23 6.41 -15.58 3.18
CA VAL A 23 7.24 -14.38 3.04
C VAL A 23 8.33 -14.39 4.12
N PRO A 24 9.61 -14.20 3.77
CA PRO A 24 10.71 -14.15 4.74
C PRO A 24 10.53 -12.97 5.68
N VAL A 25 10.87 -13.16 6.96
CA VAL A 25 10.80 -12.12 7.99
C VAL A 25 12.19 -11.89 8.59
N ASN A 26 12.73 -10.70 8.39
CA ASN A 26 13.93 -10.22 9.05
C ASN A 26 13.53 -9.45 10.31
N THR A 27 14.05 -9.87 11.48
CA THR A 27 13.74 -9.22 12.77
C THR A 27 14.40 -7.84 12.94
N GLY A 28 15.33 -7.47 12.06
CA GLY A 28 16.02 -6.18 12.05
C GLY A 28 15.19 -5.01 11.49
N VAL A 29 14.01 -5.28 10.91
CA VAL A 29 13.13 -4.25 10.32
C VAL A 29 11.76 -4.21 10.99
N SER A 30 11.06 -3.08 10.88
CA SER A 30 9.61 -3.05 11.07
C SER A 30 8.96 -3.64 9.82
N LEU A 31 8.23 -4.75 9.93
CA LEU A 31 7.61 -5.43 8.78
C LEU A 31 6.11 -5.17 8.76
N HIS A 32 5.60 -4.64 7.65
CA HIS A 32 4.19 -4.33 7.46
C HIS A 32 3.60 -5.17 6.31
N PHE A 33 2.74 -6.15 6.60
CA PHE A 33 1.90 -6.72 5.56
C PHE A 33 0.76 -5.76 5.23
N ILE A 34 0.39 -5.64 3.95
CA ILE A 34 -0.72 -4.81 3.49
C ILE A 34 -1.70 -5.71 2.72
N LEU A 35 -2.83 -6.04 3.34
CA LEU A 35 -3.87 -6.84 2.70
C LEU A 35 -4.47 -6.07 1.52
N ALA A 36 -4.40 -6.68 0.34
CA ALA A 36 -4.86 -6.09 -0.91
C ALA A 36 -6.07 -6.91 -1.41
N PHE A 37 -7.29 -6.39 -1.45
CA PHE A 37 -7.75 -5.07 -1.04
C PHE A 37 -9.04 -5.16 -0.22
N ALA A 38 -9.37 -4.10 0.53
CA ALA A 38 -10.75 -3.82 0.90
C ALA A 38 -11.36 -2.86 -0.12
N ILE A 39 -12.55 -3.16 -0.62
CA ILE A 39 -13.18 -2.36 -1.69
C ILE A 39 -14.61 -2.03 -1.27
N ASP A 40 -15.03 -0.78 -1.46
CA ASP A 40 -16.40 -0.30 -1.21
C ASP A 40 -17.31 -0.55 -2.41
N TYR A 41 -17.37 -1.82 -2.81
CA TYR A 41 -18.18 -2.30 -3.92
C TYR A 41 -18.95 -3.57 -3.52
N LEU A 42 -20.10 -3.80 -4.15
CA LEU A 42 -20.77 -5.10 -4.10
C LEU A 42 -20.12 -6.03 -5.12
N ALA A 43 -19.46 -7.08 -4.63
CA ALA A 43 -19.04 -8.19 -5.47
C ALA A 43 -20.29 -8.86 -6.07
N SER A 44 -20.40 -8.91 -7.39
CA SER A 44 -21.43 -9.67 -8.07
C SER A 44 -20.81 -10.48 -9.20
N GLN A 45 -21.11 -11.77 -9.21
CA GLN A 45 -20.75 -12.70 -10.28
C GLN A 45 -21.77 -12.64 -11.44
N GLN A 46 -22.94 -12.02 -11.23
CA GLN A 46 -24.08 -12.05 -12.16
C GLN A 46 -24.42 -10.66 -12.74
N SER A 47 -23.91 -9.58 -12.14
CA SER A 47 -24.12 -8.20 -12.57
C SER A 47 -22.84 -7.40 -12.40
N LYS A 48 -22.73 -6.27 -13.11
CA LYS A 48 -21.60 -5.35 -12.99
C LYS A 48 -21.45 -4.90 -11.52
N PRO A 49 -20.26 -5.05 -10.90
CA PRO A 49 -20.01 -4.51 -9.56
C PRO A 49 -20.39 -3.03 -9.45
N THR A 50 -21.00 -2.66 -8.32
CA THR A 50 -21.45 -1.29 -8.06
C THR A 50 -20.84 -0.73 -6.77
N PRO A 51 -20.50 0.59 -6.73
CA PRO A 51 -20.04 1.23 -5.50
C PRO A 51 -21.07 1.17 -4.38
N THR A 52 -20.61 1.09 -3.13
CA THR A 52 -21.45 1.00 -1.93
C THR A 52 -21.41 2.27 -1.07
N ASN A 53 -20.88 3.38 -1.62
CA ASN A 53 -20.73 4.63 -0.92
C ASN A 53 -19.94 4.46 0.41
N GLY A 54 -18.75 3.87 0.33
CA GLY A 54 -17.84 3.74 1.48
C GLY A 54 -18.08 2.53 2.38
N VAL A 55 -18.94 1.58 2.02
CA VAL A 55 -19.11 0.34 2.81
C VAL A 55 -18.09 -0.70 2.33
N PHE A 56 -16.91 -0.73 2.97
CA PHE A 56 -15.82 -1.62 2.61
C PHE A 56 -16.10 -3.09 2.95
N LYS A 57 -15.68 -3.98 2.04
CA LYS A 57 -15.68 -5.43 2.22
C LYS A 57 -14.31 -6.01 1.88
N PRO A 58 -13.95 -7.19 2.41
CA PRO A 58 -12.71 -7.86 2.05
C PRO A 58 -12.79 -8.40 0.61
N PHE A 59 -11.80 -8.08 -0.21
CA PHE A 59 -11.60 -8.62 -1.57
C PHE A 59 -10.25 -9.34 -1.71
N TRP A 60 -9.46 -9.47 -0.64
CA TRP A 60 -8.29 -10.34 -0.57
C TRP A 60 -8.68 -11.81 -0.35
N ASP A 61 -7.71 -12.72 -0.47
CA ASP A 61 -7.84 -14.15 -0.16
C ASP A 61 -8.09 -14.41 1.34
N THR A 62 -9.32 -14.19 1.78
CA THR A 62 -9.77 -14.45 3.15
C THR A 62 -9.72 -15.92 3.55
N GLY A 63 -9.58 -16.84 2.59
CA GLY A 63 -9.43 -18.27 2.86
C GLY A 63 -8.04 -18.62 3.39
N ASN A 64 -7.00 -17.98 2.87
CA ASN A 64 -5.62 -18.19 3.34
C ASN A 64 -5.15 -17.13 4.35
N LEU A 65 -5.63 -15.88 4.23
CA LEU A 65 -5.27 -14.76 5.09
C LEU A 65 -6.39 -14.51 6.11
N THR A 66 -6.60 -15.49 7.00
CA THR A 66 -7.66 -15.47 8.01
C THR A 66 -7.27 -14.63 9.24
N PRO A 67 -8.24 -14.17 10.07
CA PRO A 67 -7.93 -13.52 11.35
C PRO A 67 -7.02 -14.36 12.26
N ALA A 68 -7.19 -15.69 12.26
CA ALA A 68 -6.35 -16.60 13.03
C ALA A 68 -4.91 -16.63 12.51
N ALA A 69 -4.73 -16.64 11.18
CA ALA A 69 -3.39 -16.57 10.57
C ALA A 69 -2.70 -15.24 10.87
N MET A 70 -3.44 -14.12 10.85
CA MET A 70 -2.94 -12.80 11.24
C MET A 70 -2.47 -12.79 12.69
N ALA A 71 -3.30 -13.27 13.62
CA ALA A 71 -2.96 -13.34 15.04
C ALA A 71 -1.73 -14.24 15.29
N ALA A 72 -1.69 -15.42 14.67
CA ALA A 72 -0.57 -16.35 14.80
C ALA A 72 0.75 -15.75 14.26
N THR A 73 0.69 -15.08 13.11
CA THR A 73 1.87 -14.46 12.51
C THR A 73 2.41 -13.31 13.38
N LYS A 74 1.52 -12.46 13.93
CA LYS A 74 1.93 -11.39 14.86
C LYS A 74 2.50 -11.94 16.17
N ALA A 75 1.96 -13.04 16.68
CA ALA A 75 2.51 -13.71 17.85
C ALA A 75 3.91 -14.29 17.60
N ALA A 76 4.16 -14.82 16.39
CA ALA A 76 5.45 -15.36 16.00
C ALA A 76 6.51 -14.28 15.70
N HIS A 77 6.07 -13.10 15.22
CA HIS A 77 6.96 -12.01 14.79
C HIS A 77 6.55 -10.68 15.42
N PRO A 78 7.09 -10.31 16.60
CA PRO A 78 6.72 -9.09 17.31
C PRO A 78 7.04 -7.77 16.58
N ASN A 79 7.89 -7.82 15.54
CA ASN A 79 8.23 -6.67 14.69
C ASN A 79 7.23 -6.47 13.53
N LEU A 80 6.12 -7.22 13.52
CA LEU A 80 5.16 -7.26 12.44
C LEU A 80 3.89 -6.44 12.75
N SER A 81 3.38 -5.75 11.73
CA SER A 81 2.05 -5.13 11.71
C SER A 81 1.31 -5.54 10.44
N ILE A 82 -0.03 -5.60 10.51
CA ILE A 82 -0.87 -5.99 9.36
C ILE A 82 -1.87 -4.87 9.06
N MET A 83 -1.78 -4.28 7.88
CA MET A 83 -2.67 -3.25 7.38
C MET A 83 -3.65 -3.80 6.36
N VAL A 84 -4.63 -2.97 5.99
CA VAL A 84 -5.45 -3.18 4.79
C VAL A 84 -5.30 -2.00 3.84
N SER A 85 -5.17 -2.27 2.54
CA SER A 85 -5.24 -1.24 1.51
C SER A 85 -6.66 -1.13 0.96
N ILE A 86 -7.15 0.10 0.82
CA ILE A 86 -8.47 0.40 0.24
C ILE A 86 -8.34 0.86 -1.22
N GLY A 87 -9.25 0.39 -2.08
CA GLY A 87 -9.27 0.75 -3.50
C GLY A 87 -8.70 -0.34 -4.39
N GLY A 88 -7.56 -0.06 -5.04
CA GLY A 88 -6.95 -0.84 -6.12
C GLY A 88 -7.38 -0.35 -7.51
N ASP A 89 -6.83 -1.00 -8.54
CA ASP A 89 -7.16 -0.72 -9.96
C ASP A 89 -8.58 -1.20 -10.32
N THR A 90 -8.88 -2.48 -10.07
CA THR A 90 -10.14 -3.12 -10.44
C THR A 90 -10.78 -3.86 -9.27
N VAL A 91 -12.11 -4.01 -9.32
CA VAL A 91 -12.88 -4.79 -8.36
C VAL A 91 -12.67 -6.28 -8.67
N GLN A 92 -11.57 -6.86 -8.15
CA GLN A 92 -11.10 -8.20 -8.54
C GLN A 92 -10.91 -8.32 -10.07
N ASN A 93 -10.89 -9.55 -10.59
CA ASN A 93 -10.75 -9.86 -12.02
C ASN A 93 -12.03 -9.59 -12.85
N THR A 94 -12.89 -8.66 -12.43
CA THR A 94 -14.15 -8.34 -13.13
C THR A 94 -13.95 -7.39 -14.31
N GLY A 95 -12.79 -6.74 -14.41
CA GLY A 95 -12.51 -5.70 -15.41
C GLY A 95 -13.24 -4.37 -15.14
N VAL A 96 -13.90 -4.23 -13.98
CA VAL A 96 -14.53 -2.98 -13.55
C VAL A 96 -13.57 -2.23 -12.63
N ASN A 97 -13.28 -0.98 -12.98
CA ASN A 97 -12.44 -0.12 -12.16
C ASN A 97 -13.04 0.09 -10.76
N ALA A 98 -12.19 0.01 -9.74
CA ALA A 98 -12.54 0.37 -8.36
C ALA A 98 -12.48 1.89 -8.20
N THR A 99 -13.48 2.57 -8.76
CA THR A 99 -13.58 4.02 -8.79
C THR A 99 -14.04 4.60 -7.46
N TYR A 100 -13.30 5.56 -6.93
CA TYR A 100 -13.75 6.38 -5.81
C TYR A 100 -14.96 7.22 -6.25
N ALA A 101 -16.16 6.86 -5.80
CA ALA A 101 -17.43 7.41 -6.24
C ALA A 101 -18.40 7.64 -5.06
N PRO A 102 -18.10 8.60 -4.16
CA PRO A 102 -18.96 8.90 -3.02
C PRO A 102 -20.29 9.51 -3.46
N THR A 103 -21.38 9.22 -2.73
CA THR A 103 -22.66 9.94 -2.88
C THR A 103 -22.58 11.35 -2.28
N SER A 104 -21.93 11.46 -1.13
CA SER A 104 -21.50 12.72 -0.53
C SER A 104 -20.31 12.45 0.38
N VAL A 105 -19.47 13.46 0.64
CA VAL A 105 -18.33 13.32 1.56
C VAL A 105 -18.79 12.79 2.91
N ASP A 106 -19.84 13.36 3.50
CA ASP A 106 -20.30 12.99 4.84
C ASP A 106 -20.79 11.54 4.92
N SER A 107 -21.63 11.13 3.96
CA SER A 107 -22.18 9.78 3.96
C SER A 107 -21.12 8.72 3.67
N TRP A 108 -20.22 8.99 2.72
CA TRP A 108 -19.10 8.10 2.42
C TRP A 108 -18.17 7.96 3.61
N VAL A 109 -17.78 9.06 4.26
CA VAL A 109 -16.89 9.04 5.44
C VAL A 109 -17.54 8.28 6.59
N ALA A 110 -18.83 8.49 6.87
CA ALA A 110 -19.53 7.76 7.93
C ALA A 110 -19.53 6.25 7.69
N ASN A 111 -19.83 5.82 6.46
CA ASN A 111 -19.81 4.42 6.05
C ASN A 111 -18.40 3.82 6.08
N ALA A 112 -17.41 4.55 5.59
CA ALA A 112 -16.01 4.13 5.52
C ALA A 112 -15.42 3.96 6.92
N VAL A 113 -15.60 4.97 7.80
CA VAL A 113 -15.16 4.89 9.20
C VAL A 113 -15.82 3.70 9.89
N SER A 114 -17.14 3.51 9.73
CA SER A 114 -17.87 2.41 10.36
C SER A 114 -17.37 1.03 9.89
N SER A 115 -17.32 0.80 8.58
CA SER A 115 -16.96 -0.49 7.99
C SER A 115 -15.48 -0.84 8.20
N LEU A 116 -14.57 0.12 8.06
CA LEU A 116 -13.14 -0.09 8.34
C LEU A 116 -12.87 -0.25 9.83
N SER A 117 -13.59 0.45 10.72
CA SER A 117 -13.48 0.21 12.18
C SER A 117 -13.89 -1.22 12.55
N ALA A 118 -14.96 -1.74 11.93
CA ALA A 118 -15.38 -3.12 12.14
C ALA A 118 -14.30 -4.11 11.63
N MET A 119 -13.72 -3.84 10.46
CA MET A 119 -12.66 -4.67 9.88
C MET A 119 -11.39 -4.65 10.72
N ILE A 120 -10.95 -3.47 11.18
CA ILE A 120 -9.80 -3.29 12.07
C ILE A 120 -9.96 -4.17 13.32
N ASN A 121 -11.13 -4.12 13.96
CA ASN A 121 -11.40 -4.93 15.16
C ASN A 121 -11.47 -6.44 14.83
N GLN A 122 -12.17 -6.81 13.76
CA GLN A 122 -12.41 -8.21 13.40
C GLN A 122 -11.12 -8.95 13.02
N TYR A 123 -10.24 -8.28 12.28
CA TYR A 123 -9.00 -8.87 11.76
C TYR A 123 -7.78 -8.49 12.60
N GLY A 124 -7.95 -7.62 13.61
CA GLY A 124 -6.85 -7.10 14.43
C GLY A 124 -5.86 -6.31 13.60
N LEU A 125 -6.33 -5.45 12.69
CA LEU A 125 -5.45 -4.69 11.79
C LEU A 125 -4.79 -3.51 12.51
N ASP A 126 -3.58 -3.21 12.08
CA ASP A 126 -2.70 -2.18 12.65
C ASP A 126 -2.59 -0.95 11.74
N GLY A 127 -3.36 -0.88 10.65
CA GLY A 127 -3.31 0.25 9.73
C GLY A 127 -4.19 0.19 8.50
N VAL A 128 -4.27 1.33 7.81
CA VAL A 128 -5.01 1.52 6.55
C VAL A 128 -4.12 2.22 5.52
N ASP A 129 -4.05 1.65 4.33
CA ASP A 129 -3.40 2.23 3.16
C ASP A 129 -4.46 2.68 2.15
N VAL A 130 -4.24 3.79 1.44
CA VAL A 130 -5.18 4.32 0.44
C VAL A 130 -4.57 4.21 -0.95
N ASP A 131 -5.22 3.43 -1.81
CA ASP A 131 -4.72 3.05 -3.14
C ASP A 131 -5.82 3.11 -4.22
N TYR A 132 -6.64 4.16 -4.20
CA TYR A 132 -7.54 4.42 -5.33
C TYR A 132 -6.76 4.94 -6.54
N GLU A 133 -6.99 4.34 -7.71
CA GLU A 133 -6.37 4.75 -8.98
C GLU A 133 -7.37 5.41 -9.95
N HIS A 134 -8.67 5.26 -9.68
CA HIS A 134 -9.76 5.78 -10.50
C HIS A 134 -10.64 6.74 -9.71
N PHE A 135 -10.91 7.91 -10.27
CA PHE A 135 -11.59 9.01 -9.56
C PHE A 135 -12.88 9.40 -10.28
N GLY A 136 -14.02 9.14 -9.63
CA GLY A 136 -15.36 9.45 -10.15
C GLY A 136 -15.93 10.77 -9.64
N THR A 137 -15.06 11.66 -9.14
CA THR A 137 -15.43 12.92 -8.49
C THR A 137 -14.29 13.95 -8.62
N ASP A 138 -14.51 15.17 -8.15
CA ASP A 138 -13.49 16.22 -8.14
C ASP A 138 -12.43 16.00 -7.04
N VAL A 139 -11.35 16.79 -7.12
CA VAL A 139 -10.20 16.66 -6.20
C VAL A 139 -10.59 16.96 -4.76
N ASP A 140 -11.41 17.98 -4.51
CA ASP A 140 -11.76 18.41 -3.15
C ASP A 140 -12.63 17.35 -2.47
N THR A 141 -13.55 16.73 -3.20
CA THR A 141 -14.37 15.62 -2.70
C THR A 141 -13.53 14.39 -2.32
N PHE A 142 -12.49 14.06 -3.10
CA PHE A 142 -11.53 13.01 -2.73
C PHE A 142 -10.68 13.39 -1.51
N VAL A 143 -10.11 14.60 -1.51
CA VAL A 143 -9.25 15.09 -0.44
C VAL A 143 -10.00 15.14 0.89
N GLU A 144 -11.23 15.66 0.91
CA GLU A 144 -12.05 15.70 2.11
C GLU A 144 -12.49 14.32 2.57
N GLY A 145 -12.92 13.44 1.66
CA GLY A 145 -13.36 12.10 2.03
C GLY A 145 -12.24 11.26 2.64
N ILE A 146 -11.10 11.17 1.96
CA ILE A 146 -9.95 10.40 2.45
C ILE A 146 -9.33 11.06 3.68
N GLY A 147 -9.13 12.38 3.67
CA GLY A 147 -8.52 13.09 4.78
C GLY A 147 -9.32 12.98 6.08
N ARG A 148 -10.65 13.15 6.00
CA ARG A 148 -11.55 12.99 7.15
C ARG A 148 -11.64 11.53 7.60
N LEU A 149 -11.62 10.57 6.68
CA LEU A 149 -11.55 9.15 7.00
C LEU A 149 -10.30 8.83 7.85
N LEU A 150 -9.12 9.17 7.35
CA LEU A 150 -7.86 8.87 8.06
C LEU A 150 -7.78 9.58 9.41
N THR A 151 -8.26 10.83 9.48
CA THR A 151 -8.33 11.60 10.74
C THR A 151 -9.22 10.91 11.77
N GLN A 152 -10.43 10.48 11.38
CA GLN A 152 -11.36 9.82 12.30
C GLN A 152 -10.87 8.42 12.72
N LEU A 153 -10.27 7.66 11.80
CA LEU A 153 -9.68 6.36 12.14
C LEU A 153 -8.53 6.50 13.14
N LYS A 154 -7.62 7.48 12.97
CA LYS A 154 -6.56 7.74 13.94
C LYS A 154 -7.09 8.23 15.29
N ALA A 155 -8.15 9.03 15.31
CA ALA A 155 -8.79 9.42 16.56
C ALA A 155 -9.38 8.22 17.32
N ARG A 156 -9.97 7.25 16.59
CA ARG A 156 -10.56 6.04 17.18
C ARG A 156 -9.53 4.96 17.54
N PHE A 157 -8.46 4.86 16.77
CA PHE A 157 -7.40 3.88 16.92
C PHE A 157 -6.03 4.57 16.88
N PRO A 158 -5.58 5.22 17.98
CA PRO A 158 -4.39 6.09 17.97
C PRO A 158 -3.08 5.45 17.52
N ASN A 159 -2.99 4.13 17.57
CA ASN A 159 -1.77 3.38 17.23
C ASN A 159 -1.71 2.91 15.77
N ILE A 160 -2.78 3.10 14.98
CA ILE A 160 -2.77 2.64 13.59
C ILE A 160 -1.76 3.42 12.75
N ARG A 161 -1.21 2.74 11.74
CA ARG A 161 -0.39 3.35 10.70
C ARG A 161 -1.23 3.65 9.47
N THR A 162 -1.04 4.82 8.88
CA THR A 162 -1.76 5.24 7.68
C THR A 162 -0.81 5.52 6.53
N SER A 163 -1.20 5.17 5.31
CA SER A 163 -0.42 5.48 4.11
C SER A 163 -1.27 5.78 2.89
N ILE A 164 -0.61 6.34 1.88
CA ILE A 164 -1.15 6.56 0.54
C ILE A 164 -0.23 5.90 -0.48
N ALA A 165 -0.78 5.42 -1.60
CA ALA A 165 -0.03 4.72 -2.64
C ALA A 165 -0.11 5.40 -4.03
N PRO A 166 0.38 6.64 -4.18
CA PRO A 166 0.34 7.36 -5.45
C PRO A 166 1.32 6.81 -6.49
N TYR A 167 1.10 7.15 -7.76
CA TYR A 167 1.99 6.82 -8.88
C TYR A 167 2.12 7.99 -9.87
N GLU A 168 3.04 7.91 -10.83
CA GLU A 168 3.59 9.04 -11.58
C GLU A 168 2.61 9.73 -12.53
N LEU A 169 1.48 9.10 -12.88
CA LEU A 169 0.57 9.69 -13.86
C LEU A 169 -0.04 11.01 -13.34
N PRO A 170 -0.13 12.05 -14.19
CA PRO A 170 -0.62 13.37 -13.78
C PRO A 170 -2.01 13.35 -13.12
N VAL A 171 -2.90 12.47 -13.60
CA VAL A 171 -4.24 12.33 -13.03
C VAL A 171 -4.16 11.87 -11.59
N ASN A 172 -3.39 10.82 -11.28
CA ASN A 172 -3.22 10.33 -9.91
C ASN A 172 -2.54 11.37 -9.01
N GLN A 173 -1.44 11.97 -9.48
CA GLN A 173 -0.71 13.01 -8.75
C GLN A 173 -1.60 14.20 -8.36
N LYS A 174 -2.52 14.62 -9.24
CA LYS A 174 -3.46 15.71 -8.97
C LYS A 174 -4.24 15.50 -7.67
N TYR A 175 -4.70 14.27 -7.40
CA TYR A 175 -5.47 13.93 -6.20
C TYR A 175 -4.58 13.73 -4.97
N TYR A 176 -3.55 12.89 -5.08
CA TYR A 176 -2.75 12.51 -3.91
C TYR A 176 -1.83 13.63 -3.41
N GLN A 177 -1.30 14.48 -4.28
CA GLN A 177 -0.54 15.66 -3.82
C GLN A 177 -1.44 16.65 -3.08
N ALA A 178 -2.69 16.83 -3.53
CA ALA A 178 -3.66 17.68 -2.85
C ALA A 178 -4.03 17.12 -1.47
N LEU A 179 -4.23 15.79 -1.39
CA LEU A 179 -4.47 15.08 -0.13
C LEU A 179 -3.29 15.26 0.83
N TRP A 180 -2.06 15.06 0.34
CA TRP A 180 -0.85 15.24 1.15
C TRP A 180 -0.72 16.66 1.70
N ARG A 181 -0.89 17.67 0.84
CA ARG A 181 -0.78 19.08 1.25
C ARG A 181 -1.72 19.43 2.40
N LYS A 182 -2.93 18.85 2.42
CA LYS A 182 -3.94 19.14 3.45
C LYS A 182 -3.88 18.23 4.66
N TYR A 183 -3.52 16.95 4.48
CA TYR A 183 -3.69 15.89 5.49
C TYR A 183 -2.40 15.10 5.80
N SER A 184 -1.21 15.56 5.39
CA SER A 184 0.08 14.89 5.70
C SER A 184 0.33 14.65 7.20
N GLY A 185 -0.30 15.41 8.10
CA GLY A 185 -0.24 15.20 9.55
C GLY A 185 -0.87 13.88 10.02
N VAL A 186 -1.80 13.32 9.24
CA VAL A 186 -2.45 12.02 9.53
C VAL A 186 -2.00 10.92 8.57
N ILE A 187 -0.95 11.13 7.77
CA ILE A 187 -0.39 10.15 6.84
C ILE A 187 1.05 9.83 7.28
N ASP A 188 1.31 8.56 7.62
CA ASP A 188 2.61 8.14 8.13
C ASP A 188 3.59 7.80 7.00
N TYR A 189 3.12 7.21 5.91
CA TYR A 189 3.97 6.78 4.79
C TYR A 189 3.39 7.10 3.42
N VAL A 190 4.29 7.30 2.45
CA VAL A 190 3.97 7.39 1.02
C VAL A 190 4.56 6.17 0.33
N ASN A 191 3.68 5.23 -0.02
CA ASN A 191 3.98 4.05 -0.82
C ASN A 191 3.99 4.42 -2.32
N PHE A 192 4.90 5.32 -2.72
CA PHE A 192 4.95 5.73 -4.12
C PHE A 192 5.30 4.53 -5.01
N GLN A 193 4.50 4.29 -6.05
CA GLN A 193 4.59 3.12 -6.91
C GLN A 193 5.67 3.29 -8.00
N PHE A 194 6.95 3.27 -7.63
CA PHE A 194 8.07 3.44 -8.57
C PHE A 194 8.12 2.36 -9.67
N TYR A 195 7.44 1.23 -9.48
CA TYR A 195 7.27 0.22 -10.52
C TYR A 195 6.35 0.64 -11.68
N GLY A 196 5.68 1.80 -11.60
CA GLY A 196 4.99 2.42 -12.72
C GLY A 196 5.94 3.05 -13.76
N TYR A 197 7.18 3.36 -13.38
CA TYR A 197 8.19 3.87 -14.30
C TYR A 197 8.66 2.81 -15.31
N GLY A 198 9.18 3.27 -16.46
CA GLY A 198 9.54 2.41 -17.58
C GLY A 198 10.79 1.55 -17.37
N ALA A 199 10.92 0.50 -18.18
CA ALA A 199 12.06 -0.43 -18.16
C ALA A 199 13.44 0.22 -18.46
N ASN A 200 13.46 1.44 -18.95
CA ASN A 200 14.70 2.23 -19.16
C ASN A 200 15.19 2.93 -17.88
N THR A 201 14.55 2.71 -16.72
CA THR A 201 14.92 3.32 -15.44
C THR A 201 16.23 2.74 -14.91
N VAL A 202 17.35 3.38 -15.28
CA VAL A 202 18.67 3.14 -14.66
C VAL A 202 18.72 3.75 -13.25
N VAL A 203 19.75 3.40 -12.46
CA VAL A 203 19.92 3.87 -11.08
C VAL A 203 19.83 5.39 -10.96
N GLN A 204 20.45 6.14 -11.88
CA GLN A 204 20.37 7.60 -11.90
C GLN A 204 18.93 8.10 -12.03
N TYR A 205 18.14 7.51 -12.93
CA TYR A 205 16.73 7.87 -13.12
C TYR A 205 15.89 7.49 -11.92
N TYR A 206 16.14 6.33 -11.29
CA TYR A 206 15.45 5.95 -10.06
C TYR A 206 15.61 7.00 -8.96
N VAL A 207 16.85 7.44 -8.72
CA VAL A 207 17.15 8.47 -7.72
C VAL A 207 16.53 9.82 -8.12
N GLN A 208 16.59 10.19 -9.40
CA GLN A 208 15.94 11.41 -9.89
C GLN A 208 14.44 11.38 -9.66
N PHE A 209 13.76 10.27 -9.96
CA PHE A 209 12.34 10.11 -9.70
C PHE A 209 12.05 10.15 -8.20
N TYR A 210 12.87 9.51 -7.37
CA TYR A 210 12.71 9.58 -5.91
C TYR A 210 12.79 11.02 -5.41
N ASP A 211 13.79 11.79 -5.86
CA ASP A 211 13.96 13.20 -5.50
C ASP A 211 12.85 14.09 -6.05
N GLU A 212 12.26 13.75 -7.19
CA GLU A 212 11.04 14.38 -7.71
C GLU A 212 9.84 14.11 -6.80
N GLN A 213 9.63 12.86 -6.39
CA GLN A 213 8.50 12.52 -5.53
C GLN A 213 8.67 13.08 -4.11
N ALA A 214 9.90 13.16 -3.59
CA ALA A 214 10.16 13.85 -2.34
C ALA A 214 9.76 15.35 -2.39
N ARG A 215 9.85 15.99 -3.57
CA ARG A 215 9.37 17.36 -3.79
C ARG A 215 7.85 17.45 -3.97
N ASN A 216 7.24 16.47 -4.63
CA ASN A 216 5.77 16.38 -4.77
C ASN A 216 5.05 16.12 -3.45
N TYR A 217 5.73 15.46 -2.51
CA TYR A 217 5.25 15.18 -1.15
C TYR A 217 6.20 15.83 -0.12
N PRO A 218 6.17 17.17 0.06
CA PRO A 218 7.13 17.86 0.92
C PRO A 218 7.18 17.30 2.34
N GLY A 219 8.39 17.15 2.88
CA GLY A 219 8.64 16.58 4.21
C GLY A 219 8.63 15.05 4.26
N SER A 220 8.37 14.36 3.15
CA SER A 220 8.40 12.88 3.10
C SER A 220 9.77 12.28 2.77
N GLY A 221 10.63 12.99 2.05
CA GLY A 221 11.94 12.48 1.62
C GLY A 221 12.80 12.03 2.81
N GLY A 222 13.39 10.84 2.72
CA GLY A 222 14.25 10.28 3.77
C GLY A 222 13.53 9.86 5.05
N THR A 223 12.20 9.99 5.14
CA THR A 223 11.44 9.72 6.38
C THR A 223 10.14 8.95 6.15
N LYS A 224 9.30 9.40 5.20
CA LYS A 224 7.97 8.82 4.92
C LYS A 224 7.83 8.25 3.51
N LEU A 225 8.61 8.73 2.54
CA LEU A 225 8.59 8.26 1.15
C LEU A 225 9.43 7.00 1.01
N LEU A 226 8.77 5.88 0.69
CA LEU A 226 9.43 4.59 0.58
C LEU A 226 9.86 4.33 -0.86
N ALA A 227 11.00 3.66 -1.04
CA ALA A 227 11.35 3.09 -2.34
C ALA A 227 10.47 1.88 -2.63
N SER A 228 10.33 1.50 -3.90
CA SER A 228 9.52 0.33 -4.26
C SER A 228 9.85 -0.27 -5.60
N PHE A 229 9.38 -1.51 -5.77
CA PHE A 229 9.34 -2.22 -7.05
C PHE A 229 8.26 -3.30 -6.98
N LYS A 230 7.98 -3.95 -8.12
CA LYS A 230 7.01 -5.03 -8.19
C LYS A 230 7.63 -6.32 -8.73
N THR A 231 7.10 -7.46 -8.29
CA THR A 231 7.55 -8.82 -8.66
C THR A 231 6.59 -9.54 -9.63
N GLY A 232 5.52 -8.85 -10.03
CA GLY A 232 4.62 -9.33 -11.08
C GLY A 232 5.19 -9.16 -12.49
N ASN A 233 4.30 -9.13 -13.49
CA ASN A 233 4.69 -8.82 -14.87
C ASN A 233 5.24 -7.39 -14.96
N VAL A 234 6.53 -7.29 -15.29
CA VAL A 234 7.27 -6.02 -15.45
C VAL A 234 7.55 -5.67 -16.92
N THR A 235 6.84 -6.27 -17.87
CA THR A 235 7.04 -5.96 -19.31
C THR A 235 6.86 -4.48 -19.58
N GLY A 236 7.91 -3.82 -20.07
CA GLY A 236 7.93 -2.38 -20.33
C GLY A 236 8.11 -1.49 -19.09
N LEU A 237 8.18 -2.07 -17.90
CA LEU A 237 8.23 -1.40 -16.61
C LEU A 237 9.56 -1.64 -15.89
N LEU A 238 9.80 -0.87 -14.85
CA LEU A 238 10.91 -1.05 -13.94
C LEU A 238 10.94 -2.48 -13.37
N SER A 239 12.10 -3.12 -13.44
CA SER A 239 12.32 -4.48 -12.93
C SER A 239 12.68 -4.50 -11.43
N PRO A 240 12.50 -5.64 -10.73
CA PRO A 240 12.99 -5.80 -9.36
C PRO A 240 14.48 -5.50 -9.20
N ASP A 241 15.33 -5.92 -10.15
CA ASP A 241 16.77 -5.66 -10.10
C ASP A 241 17.09 -4.16 -10.17
N GLN A 242 16.36 -3.41 -11.01
CA GLN A 242 16.46 -1.95 -11.07
C GLN A 242 15.99 -1.31 -9.76
N GLY A 243 14.90 -1.79 -9.17
CA GLY A 243 14.39 -1.35 -7.88
C GLY A 243 15.40 -1.54 -6.75
N ILE A 244 16.00 -2.73 -6.64
CA ILE A 244 17.06 -3.02 -5.66
C ILE A 244 18.28 -2.12 -5.88
N SER A 245 18.69 -1.93 -7.14
CA SER A 245 19.85 -1.09 -7.45
C SER A 245 19.61 0.39 -7.13
N GLY A 246 18.41 0.90 -7.41
CA GLY A 246 17.97 2.24 -7.02
C GLY A 246 17.92 2.39 -5.50
N ALA A 247 17.33 1.43 -4.78
CA ALA A 247 17.27 1.44 -3.33
C ALA A 247 18.66 1.41 -2.68
N LYS A 248 19.61 0.64 -3.22
CA LYS A 248 21.01 0.63 -2.75
C LYS A 248 21.66 2.01 -2.86
N GLU A 249 21.42 2.70 -3.98
CA GLU A 249 21.94 4.05 -4.16
C GLU A 249 21.26 5.07 -3.22
N LEU A 250 19.95 4.94 -2.99
CA LEU A 250 19.25 5.76 -2.00
C LEU A 250 19.80 5.51 -0.57
N GLN A 251 20.06 4.26 -0.21
CA GLN A 251 20.73 3.93 1.06
C GLN A 251 22.10 4.60 1.15
N ARG A 252 22.93 4.49 0.11
CA ARG A 252 24.28 5.10 0.06
C ARG A 252 24.22 6.61 0.26
N GLN A 253 23.15 7.26 -0.20
CA GLN A 253 22.91 8.69 -0.03
C GLN A 253 22.22 9.06 1.30
N GLY A 254 21.92 8.09 2.17
CA GLY A 254 21.19 8.33 3.43
C GLY A 254 19.72 8.73 3.24
N LYS A 255 19.11 8.37 2.09
CA LYS A 255 17.75 8.78 1.69
C LYS A 255 16.71 7.67 1.81
N LEU A 256 17.07 6.46 2.25
CA LEU A 256 16.18 5.30 2.24
C LEU A 256 15.54 5.05 3.62
N PRO A 257 14.31 5.52 3.88
CA PRO A 257 13.60 5.20 5.13
C PRO A 257 13.02 3.78 5.14
N GLY A 258 12.82 3.19 3.96
CA GLY A 258 12.24 1.87 3.82
C GLY A 258 11.90 1.51 2.38
N ILE A 259 11.43 0.28 2.20
CA ILE A 259 11.05 -0.30 0.91
C ILE A 259 9.66 -0.95 1.04
N PHE A 260 8.85 -0.89 -0.01
CA PHE A 260 7.74 -1.81 -0.17
C PHE A 260 7.77 -2.57 -1.50
N ILE A 261 7.14 -3.75 -1.52
CA ILE A 261 7.03 -4.59 -2.72
C ILE A 261 5.56 -4.88 -3.03
N PHE A 262 5.25 -4.88 -4.33
CA PHE A 262 3.99 -5.37 -4.88
C PHE A 262 4.28 -6.61 -5.76
N SER A 263 3.98 -7.84 -5.38
CA SER A 263 3.33 -8.29 -4.15
C SER A 263 3.73 -9.73 -3.88
N ALA A 264 3.47 -10.20 -2.66
CA ALA A 264 3.81 -11.54 -2.22
C ALA A 264 3.15 -12.62 -3.10
N ASP A 265 1.94 -12.35 -3.62
CA ASP A 265 1.26 -13.22 -4.57
C ASP A 265 2.10 -13.45 -5.83
N SER A 266 2.59 -12.36 -6.42
CA SER A 266 3.39 -12.42 -7.64
C SER A 266 4.77 -13.05 -7.36
N SER A 267 5.37 -12.73 -6.23
CA SER A 267 6.62 -13.34 -5.79
C SER A 267 6.48 -14.86 -5.68
N LYS A 268 5.43 -15.36 -5.02
CA LYS A 268 5.13 -16.80 -4.90
C LYS A 268 5.01 -17.51 -6.25
N MET A 269 4.44 -16.84 -7.24
CA MET A 269 4.23 -17.39 -8.58
C MET A 269 5.41 -17.17 -9.54
N SER A 270 6.38 -16.35 -9.16
CA SER A 270 7.54 -16.02 -9.98
C SER A 270 8.64 -17.08 -9.89
N PRO A 271 9.53 -17.18 -10.90
CA PRO A 271 10.69 -18.08 -10.83
C PRO A 271 11.69 -17.75 -9.72
N TYR A 272 11.68 -16.52 -9.19
CA TYR A 272 12.61 -16.08 -8.17
C TYR A 272 12.03 -16.13 -6.74
N LEU A 273 10.77 -16.56 -6.58
CA LEU A 273 10.09 -16.67 -5.28
C LEU A 273 10.28 -15.39 -4.45
N PHE A 274 10.64 -15.53 -3.17
CA PHE A 274 10.82 -14.42 -2.24
C PHE A 274 12.26 -13.88 -2.15
N LYS A 275 13.03 -14.02 -3.23
CA LYS A 275 14.42 -13.55 -3.31
C LYS A 275 14.52 -12.04 -3.06
N TYR A 276 13.64 -11.24 -3.65
CA TYR A 276 13.74 -9.78 -3.60
C TYR A 276 13.28 -9.21 -2.26
N GLU A 277 12.33 -9.85 -1.59
CA GLU A 277 11.89 -9.55 -0.23
C GLU A 277 13.05 -9.77 0.74
N THR A 278 13.78 -10.88 0.59
CA THR A 278 14.98 -11.15 1.39
C THR A 278 16.04 -10.07 1.19
N GLN A 279 16.33 -9.71 -0.07
CA GLN A 279 17.32 -8.68 -0.39
C GLN A 279 16.90 -7.28 0.09
N ALA A 280 15.64 -6.91 -0.10
CA ALA A 280 15.10 -5.62 0.34
C ALA A 280 15.16 -5.49 1.87
N GLN A 281 14.77 -6.54 2.60
CA GLN A 281 14.84 -6.55 4.06
C GLN A 281 16.28 -6.48 4.57
N GLN A 282 17.22 -7.20 3.95
CA GLN A 282 18.64 -7.11 4.29
C GLN A 282 19.19 -5.70 4.04
N LEU A 283 18.82 -5.09 2.91
CA LEU A 283 19.23 -3.74 2.58
C LEU A 283 18.74 -2.75 3.64
N VAL A 284 17.45 -2.79 3.96
CA VAL A 284 16.80 -1.93 4.97
C VAL A 284 17.35 -2.17 6.38
N ALA A 285 17.70 -3.41 6.74
CA ALA A 285 18.25 -3.76 8.06
C ALA A 285 19.70 -3.32 8.27
N ASN A 286 20.50 -3.22 7.21
CA ASN A 286 21.93 -2.90 7.25
C ASN A 286 22.22 -1.38 7.20
N HIS A 287 21.27 -0.58 7.65
CA HIS A 287 21.39 0.87 7.73
C HIS A 287 22.06 1.35 9.03
#